data_AF-A0A417C852-F1
#
_entry.id   AF-A0A417C852-F1
#
_cell.length_a   1.000
_cell.length_b   1.000
_cell.length_c   1.000
_cell.angle_alpha   90.00
_cell.angle_beta   90.00
_cell.angle_gamma   90.00
#
_symmetry.space_group_name_H-M   'P 1'
#
loop_
_entity.id
_entity.type
_entity.pdbx_description
1 polymer ?
#
loop_
_entity_poly.entity_id
_entity_poly.type
_entity_poly.pdbx_seq_one_letter_code
_entity_poly.pdbx_strand_id
1 'polypeptide(L)'
;MTNRFPSIYDDETVYSWFCRYLVNSGIWREHEIAKELFVNSTNVISKLFIGNINKDTENNIEKVISIENLLKHHTMFYVYTGYCSNDYANEFLYNLKTDCYKTELNIRRPRSENRQLKYCPMCIIEDRKKYGEAYWHNIHQIRMLPICPIHKCKLHNSEIRYIGYGRVREKLSPLEMMNLNFDVEYNTNEMLDKIVEYAIDRYYKQDIKDIGIDYLSIRKENWGLRSNIISFYKRYWY
;
A
#
# COMPACT_ATOMS: atom_id res chain seq x y z
N MET A 1 -22.87 -15.19 12.67
CA MET A 1 -21.51 -15.70 12.93
C MET A 1 -20.59 -14.50 12.86
N THR A 2 -19.94 -14.14 13.97
CA THR A 2 -18.96 -13.04 13.98
C THR A 2 -17.67 -13.55 13.38
N ASN A 3 -17.52 -13.42 12.05
CA ASN A 3 -16.25 -13.75 11.42
C ASN A 3 -15.19 -12.76 11.94
N ARG A 4 -14.11 -13.31 12.48
CA ARG A 4 -12.97 -12.52 12.95
C ARG A 4 -12.11 -12.16 11.75
N PHE A 5 -11.50 -10.97 11.80
CA PHE A 5 -10.45 -10.64 10.83
C PHE A 5 -9.33 -11.70 10.88
N PRO A 6 -8.81 -12.12 9.70
CA PRO A 6 -7.66 -13.01 9.66
C PRO A 6 -6.41 -12.32 10.21
N SER A 7 -5.35 -13.07 10.49
CA SER A 7 -4.03 -12.47 10.72
C SER A 7 -3.60 -11.68 9.49
N ILE A 8 -3.05 -10.48 9.72
CA ILE A 8 -2.48 -9.66 8.66
C ILE A 8 -1.08 -10.19 8.29
N TYR A 9 -0.75 -10.24 7.00
CA TYR A 9 0.55 -10.72 6.54
C TYR A 9 1.59 -9.59 6.47
N ASP A 10 2.87 -9.98 6.47
CA ASP A 10 3.99 -9.04 6.27
C ASP A 10 3.84 -8.27 4.96
N ASP A 11 4.05 -6.96 4.98
CA ASP A 11 3.94 -6.10 3.78
C ASP A 11 2.55 -6.14 3.10
N GLU A 12 1.50 -6.65 3.76
CA GLU A 12 0.14 -6.68 3.20
C GLU A 12 -0.53 -5.31 3.26
N THR A 13 -1.19 -4.87 2.18
CA THR A 13 -2.05 -3.68 2.23
C THR A 13 -3.32 -3.95 3.05
N VAL A 14 -3.83 -2.96 3.78
CA VAL A 14 -5.14 -3.06 4.46
C VAL A 14 -6.27 -3.37 3.48
N TYR A 15 -6.17 -2.91 2.24
CA TYR A 15 -7.08 -3.26 1.15
C TYR A 15 -7.10 -4.77 0.88
N SER A 16 -5.92 -5.39 0.75
CA SER A 16 -5.79 -6.84 0.59
C SER A 16 -6.35 -7.59 1.79
N TRP A 17 -6.07 -7.10 3.00
CA TRP A 17 -6.56 -7.71 4.22
C TRP A 17 -8.10 -7.70 4.28
N PHE A 18 -8.75 -6.61 3.85
CA PHE A 18 -10.20 -6.57 3.67
C PHE A 18 -10.70 -7.48 2.56
N CYS A 19 -9.96 -7.64 1.46
CA CYS A 19 -10.28 -8.61 0.42
C CYS A 19 -10.26 -10.05 0.96
N ARG A 20 -9.26 -10.41 1.77
CA ARG A 20 -9.19 -11.73 2.41
C ARG A 20 -10.27 -11.91 3.46
N TYR A 21 -10.61 -10.86 4.21
CA TYR A 21 -11.75 -10.87 5.10
C TYR A 21 -13.06 -11.17 4.35
N LEU A 22 -13.29 -10.54 3.19
CA LEU A 22 -14.42 -10.87 2.31
C LEU A 22 -14.43 -12.36 1.93
N VAL A 23 -13.31 -12.90 1.44
CA VAL A 23 -13.21 -14.32 1.06
C VAL A 23 -13.53 -15.24 2.24
N ASN A 24 -12.94 -14.97 3.41
CA ASN A 24 -13.14 -15.77 4.63
C ASN A 24 -14.53 -15.60 5.24
N SER A 25 -15.20 -14.47 4.98
CA SER A 25 -16.49 -14.17 5.57
C SER A 25 -17.63 -15.03 5.01
N GLY A 26 -17.44 -15.63 3.83
CA GLY A 26 -18.50 -16.31 3.08
C GLY A 26 -19.60 -15.37 2.59
N ILE A 27 -19.39 -14.05 2.63
CA ILE A 27 -20.35 -13.06 2.15
C ILE A 27 -20.32 -13.03 0.62
N TRP A 28 -21.39 -13.55 0.01
CA TRP A 28 -21.54 -13.64 -1.45
C TRP A 28 -21.77 -12.29 -2.14
N ARG A 29 -22.19 -11.27 -1.40
CA ARG A 29 -22.55 -9.95 -1.94
C ARG A 29 -21.55 -8.91 -1.43
N GLU A 30 -20.67 -8.45 -2.31
CA GLU A 30 -19.63 -7.44 -1.99
C GLU A 30 -20.18 -6.13 -1.38
N HIS A 31 -21.43 -5.76 -1.65
CA HIS A 31 -22.02 -4.56 -1.04
C HIS A 31 -22.39 -4.76 0.44
N GLU A 32 -22.60 -6.01 0.87
CA GLU A 32 -22.87 -6.33 2.27
C GLU A 32 -21.58 -6.22 3.09
N ILE A 33 -20.44 -6.67 2.56
CA ILE A 33 -19.15 -6.47 3.24
C ILE A 33 -18.80 -4.98 3.35
N ALA A 34 -19.12 -4.17 2.33
CA ALA A 34 -18.89 -2.73 2.39
C ALA A 34 -19.76 -2.03 3.46
N LYS A 35 -21.01 -2.50 3.68
CA LYS A 35 -21.86 -2.04 4.80
C LYS A 35 -21.30 -2.47 6.15
N GLU A 36 -20.74 -3.67 6.21
CA GLU A 36 -20.15 -4.21 7.44
C GLU A 36 -18.88 -3.46 7.84
N LEU A 37 -18.04 -3.08 6.87
CA LEU A 37 -16.74 -2.45 7.12
C LEU A 37 -16.80 -0.93 7.30
N PHE A 38 -17.63 -0.24 6.52
CA PHE A 38 -17.55 1.21 6.36
C PHE A 38 -18.76 1.95 6.93
N VAL A 39 -18.56 3.23 7.29
CA VAL A 39 -19.66 4.11 7.76
C VAL A 39 -20.72 4.28 6.68
N ASN A 40 -20.31 4.35 5.42
CA ASN A 40 -21.21 4.43 4.28
C ASN A 40 -20.79 3.45 3.19
N SER A 41 -21.66 2.48 2.90
CA SER A 41 -21.47 1.47 1.85
C SER A 41 -21.38 2.03 0.43
N THR A 42 -21.69 3.31 0.21
CA THR A 42 -21.48 3.99 -1.07
C THR A 42 -20.13 4.72 -1.15
N ASN A 43 -19.33 4.70 -0.07
CA ASN A 43 -18.00 5.30 -0.10
C ASN A 43 -17.06 4.52 -1.02
N VAL A 44 -16.14 5.27 -1.63
CA VAL A 44 -14.99 4.73 -2.37
C VAL A 44 -14.13 3.94 -1.39
N ILE A 45 -13.83 2.68 -1.71
CA ILE A 45 -12.97 1.83 -0.89
C ILE A 45 -11.54 2.19 -1.22
N SER A 46 -10.81 2.80 -0.30
CA SER A 46 -9.41 3.15 -0.55
C SER A 46 -8.57 1.89 -0.82
N LYS A 47 -7.71 1.96 -1.84
CA LYS A 47 -6.73 0.91 -2.16
C LYS A 47 -5.36 1.19 -1.53
N LEU A 48 -5.14 2.44 -1.10
CA LEU A 48 -3.87 2.90 -0.56
C LEU A 48 -3.93 3.15 0.95
N PHE A 49 -5.13 3.33 1.49
CA PHE A 49 -5.41 3.62 2.89
C PHE A 49 -6.60 2.81 3.41
N ILE A 50 -6.97 3.01 4.67
CA ILE A 50 -7.99 2.23 5.37
C ILE A 50 -9.43 2.57 4.95
N GLY A 51 -9.69 3.78 4.44
CA GLY A 51 -11.05 4.27 4.18
C GLY A 51 -11.82 4.65 5.47
N ASN A 52 -13.07 5.09 5.34
CA ASN A 52 -13.87 5.54 6.48
C ASN A 52 -14.59 4.33 7.13
N ILE A 53 -13.86 3.55 7.92
CA ILE A 53 -14.38 2.37 8.64
C ILE A 53 -15.38 2.76 9.73
N ASN A 54 -16.35 1.89 10.02
CA ASN A 54 -17.29 2.10 11.13
C ASN A 54 -16.69 1.66 12.49
N LYS A 55 -17.38 2.01 13.59
CA LYS A 55 -16.85 1.78 14.94
C LYS A 55 -16.73 0.30 15.30
N ASP A 56 -17.65 -0.53 14.83
CA ASP A 56 -17.59 -1.98 15.06
C ASP A 56 -16.39 -2.61 14.36
N THR A 57 -16.12 -2.17 13.12
CA THR A 57 -14.94 -2.56 12.36
C THR A 57 -13.66 -2.13 13.05
N GLU A 58 -13.58 -0.86 13.48
CA GLU A 58 -12.44 -0.35 14.26
C GLU A 58 -12.19 -1.19 15.51
N ASN A 59 -13.23 -1.47 16.30
CA ASN A 59 -13.14 -2.28 17.52
C ASN A 59 -12.73 -3.73 17.24
N ASN A 60 -13.08 -4.29 16.08
CA ASN A 60 -12.68 -5.64 15.69
C ASN A 60 -11.24 -5.69 15.16
N ILE A 61 -10.79 -4.65 14.46
CA ILE A 61 -9.41 -4.49 14.00
C ILE A 61 -8.47 -4.36 15.20
N GLU A 62 -8.81 -3.53 16.20
CA GLU A 62 -8.03 -3.32 17.43
C GLU A 62 -7.76 -4.61 18.24
N LYS A 63 -8.53 -5.69 17.99
CA LYS A 63 -8.28 -7.01 18.59
C LYS A 63 -7.14 -7.78 17.90
N VAL A 64 -6.71 -7.34 16.71
CA VAL A 64 -5.67 -7.98 15.88
C VAL A 64 -4.44 -7.09 15.78
N ILE A 65 -4.64 -5.80 15.51
CA ILE A 65 -3.57 -4.81 15.33
C ILE A 65 -4.12 -3.44 15.71
N SER A 66 -3.31 -2.59 16.36
CA SER A 66 -3.75 -1.23 16.68
C SER A 66 -4.01 -0.44 15.39
N ILE A 67 -5.01 0.43 15.40
CA ILE A 67 -5.34 1.25 14.22
C ILE A 67 -4.15 2.10 13.79
N GLU A 68 -3.35 2.58 14.76
CA GLU A 68 -2.13 3.32 14.45
C GLU A 68 -1.10 2.47 13.69
N ASN A 69 -0.82 1.24 14.14
CA ASN A 69 0.11 0.36 13.45
C ASN A 69 -0.44 -0.08 12.09
N LEU A 70 -1.74 -0.35 11.98
CA LEU A 70 -2.38 -0.65 10.71
C LEU A 70 -2.21 0.51 9.71
N LEU A 71 -2.45 1.74 10.16
CA LEU A 71 -2.28 2.93 9.34
C LEU A 71 -0.81 3.12 8.93
N LYS A 72 0.14 2.95 9.84
CA LYS A 72 1.56 3.17 9.55
C LYS A 72 2.13 2.10 8.59
N HIS A 73 1.90 0.82 8.87
CA HIS A 73 2.60 -0.28 8.19
C HIS A 73 1.78 -0.99 7.11
N HIS A 74 0.45 -0.81 7.10
CA HIS A 74 -0.44 -1.46 6.14
C HIS A 74 -1.20 -0.46 5.24
N THR A 75 -0.69 0.77 5.16
CA THR A 75 -1.13 1.78 4.20
C THR A 75 0.06 2.51 3.58
N MET A 76 -0.22 3.43 2.66
CA MET A 76 0.80 4.32 2.09
C MET A 76 1.21 5.47 3.01
N PHE A 77 0.86 5.46 4.31
CA PHE A 77 1.20 6.52 5.27
C PHE A 77 2.65 7.02 5.15
N TYR A 78 3.65 6.15 5.31
CA TYR A 78 5.07 6.53 5.26
C TYR A 78 5.53 7.02 3.88
N VAL A 79 4.87 6.61 2.79
CA VAL A 79 5.16 7.15 1.46
C VAL A 79 4.82 8.64 1.40
N TYR A 80 3.73 9.06 2.07
CA TYR A 80 3.23 10.43 2.02
C TYR A 80 3.75 11.33 3.13
N THR A 81 4.18 10.76 4.27
CA THR A 81 4.73 11.52 5.40
C THR A 81 6.26 11.46 5.48
N GLY A 82 6.92 10.68 4.61
CA GLY A 82 8.36 10.47 4.43
C GLY A 82 9.29 11.67 4.68
N TYR A 83 8.83 12.85 4.27
CA TYR A 83 9.60 14.08 4.19
C TYR A 83 8.99 15.26 4.93
N CYS A 84 7.90 15.02 5.64
CA CYS A 84 7.15 16.06 6.31
C CYS A 84 7.62 16.25 7.75
N SER A 85 7.21 17.34 8.38
CA SER A 85 7.40 17.52 9.83
C SER A 85 6.59 16.48 10.61
N ASN A 86 6.98 16.24 11.86
CA ASN A 86 6.21 15.39 12.77
C ASN A 86 4.78 15.90 12.93
N ASP A 87 4.59 17.23 12.99
CA ASP A 87 3.26 17.84 13.08
C ASP A 87 2.39 17.47 11.88
N TYR A 88 2.93 17.55 10.67
CA TYR A 88 2.21 17.14 9.47
C TYR A 88 1.94 15.64 9.46
N ALA A 89 2.90 14.80 9.88
CA ALA A 89 2.69 13.36 9.93
C ALA A 89 1.58 12.98 10.91
N ASN A 90 1.53 13.64 12.08
CA ASN A 90 0.48 13.47 13.09
C ASN A 90 -0.88 13.96 12.59
N GLU A 91 -0.91 15.13 11.93
CA GLU A 91 -2.13 15.66 11.31
C GLU A 91 -2.64 14.71 10.21
N PHE A 92 -1.75 14.21 9.36
CA PHE A 92 -2.09 13.27 8.30
C PHE A 92 -2.65 11.95 8.89
N LEU A 93 -2.03 11.42 9.95
CA LEU A 93 -2.52 10.24 10.66
C LEU A 93 -3.91 10.48 11.26
N TYR A 94 -4.13 11.62 11.91
CA TYR A 94 -5.41 12.01 12.46
C TYR A 94 -6.49 12.12 11.37
N ASN A 95 -6.16 12.73 10.24
CA ASN A 95 -7.09 12.88 9.11
C ASN A 95 -7.41 11.53 8.45
N LEU A 96 -6.48 10.57 8.42
CA LEU A 96 -6.76 9.20 7.98
C LEU A 96 -7.73 8.47 8.92
N LYS A 97 -7.70 8.74 10.22
CA LYS A 97 -8.65 8.16 11.20
C LYS A 97 -10.04 8.76 11.10
N THR A 98 -10.16 10.05 10.75
CA THR A 98 -11.42 10.81 10.84
C THR A 98 -12.12 10.99 9.49
N ASP A 99 -11.38 11.28 8.42
CA ASP A 99 -11.90 11.42 7.06
C ASP A 99 -10.83 11.03 6.03
N CYS A 100 -10.57 9.72 5.96
CA CYS A 100 -9.59 9.12 5.06
C CYS A 100 -9.86 9.48 3.59
N TYR A 101 -11.13 9.48 3.17
CA TYR A 101 -11.49 9.76 1.79
C TYR A 101 -11.09 11.17 1.36
N LYS A 102 -11.43 12.18 2.17
CA LYS A 102 -11.04 13.57 1.89
C LYS A 102 -9.53 13.75 1.90
N THR A 103 -8.85 13.12 2.84
CA THR A 103 -7.38 13.10 2.91
C THR A 103 -6.78 12.58 1.61
N GLU A 104 -7.25 11.43 1.13
CA GLU A 104 -6.74 10.81 -0.09
C GLU A 104 -7.00 11.66 -1.34
N LEU A 105 -8.15 12.33 -1.43
CA LEU A 105 -8.47 13.24 -2.53
C LEU A 105 -7.53 14.44 -2.61
N ASN A 106 -7.01 14.91 -1.48
CA ASN A 106 -6.09 16.05 -1.42
C ASN A 106 -4.64 15.69 -1.80
N ILE A 107 -4.35 14.41 -1.98
CA ILE A 107 -3.02 13.96 -2.42
C ILE A 107 -2.80 14.35 -3.87
N ARG A 108 -1.77 15.19 -4.11
CA ARG A 108 -1.39 15.61 -5.46
C ARG A 108 -0.77 14.46 -6.27
N ARG A 109 -1.39 14.17 -7.42
CA ARG A 109 -0.96 13.14 -8.37
C ARG A 109 -0.72 13.74 -9.76
N PRO A 110 0.37 13.39 -10.47
CA PRO A 110 0.53 13.75 -11.87
C PRO A 110 -0.59 13.20 -12.70
N ARG A 111 -0.73 13.83 -13.86
CA ARG A 111 -1.60 13.31 -14.93
C ARG A 111 -1.02 12.05 -15.58
N SER A 112 0.30 11.92 -15.66
CA SER A 112 1.01 10.80 -16.29
C SER A 112 1.17 9.57 -15.39
N GLU A 113 0.75 9.63 -14.13
CA GLU A 113 0.92 8.52 -13.19
C GLU A 113 -0.02 7.36 -13.54
N ASN A 114 0.53 6.14 -13.62
CA ASN A 114 -0.30 4.95 -13.65
C ASN A 114 -0.99 4.78 -12.28
N ARG A 115 -2.31 4.67 -12.31
CA ARG A 115 -3.16 4.60 -11.11
C ARG A 115 -3.67 3.20 -10.86
N GLN A 116 -2.99 2.17 -11.35
CA GLN A 116 -3.38 0.77 -11.20
C GLN A 116 -2.60 0.09 -10.07
N LEU A 117 -3.26 -0.79 -9.32
CA LEU A 117 -2.59 -1.66 -8.33
C LEU A 117 -1.53 -2.50 -9.06
N LYS A 118 -0.35 -2.59 -8.45
CA LYS A 118 0.80 -3.30 -8.99
C LYS A 118 1.06 -4.61 -8.26
N TYR A 119 1.59 -5.59 -8.97
CA TYR A 119 2.00 -6.87 -8.40
C TYR A 119 3.28 -7.40 -9.05
N CYS A 120 3.93 -8.33 -8.34
CA CYS A 120 5.10 -9.05 -8.80
C CYS A 120 4.74 -10.53 -9.00
N PRO A 121 5.00 -11.14 -10.16
CA PRO A 121 4.67 -12.55 -10.41
C PRO A 121 5.49 -13.49 -9.52
N MET A 122 6.72 -13.10 -9.15
CA MET A 122 7.56 -13.88 -8.25
C MET A 122 7.07 -13.81 -6.79
N CYS A 123 6.65 -12.65 -6.30
CA CYS A 123 6.01 -12.54 -4.97
C CYS A 123 4.76 -13.43 -4.89
N ILE A 124 3.91 -13.43 -5.92
CA ILE A 124 2.70 -14.26 -5.94
C ILE A 124 3.03 -15.76 -5.75
N ILE A 125 4.11 -16.24 -6.37
CA ILE A 125 4.56 -17.64 -6.22
C ILE A 125 5.04 -17.90 -4.78
N GLU A 126 5.80 -16.97 -4.21
CA GLU A 126 6.31 -17.07 -2.83
C GLU A 126 5.20 -16.98 -1.79
N ASP A 127 4.23 -16.08 -1.97
CA ASP A 127 3.08 -15.89 -1.09
C ASP A 127 2.22 -17.16 -1.07
N ARG A 128 1.90 -17.73 -2.23
CA ARG A 128 1.16 -18.99 -2.32
C ARG A 128 1.90 -20.13 -1.63
N LYS A 129 3.23 -20.16 -1.72
CA LYS A 129 4.05 -21.16 -1.01
C LYS A 129 4.06 -20.94 0.50
N LYS A 130 4.11 -19.70 0.97
CA LYS A 130 4.23 -19.34 2.40
C LYS A 130 2.88 -19.35 3.11
N TYR A 131 1.85 -18.79 2.49
CA TYR A 131 0.56 -18.49 3.09
C TYR A 131 -0.63 -19.22 2.43
N GLY A 132 -0.41 -19.86 1.28
CA GLY A 132 -1.47 -20.56 0.52
C GLY A 132 -2.30 -19.65 -0.39
N GLU A 133 -2.05 -18.34 -0.39
CA GLU A 133 -2.76 -17.33 -1.18
C GLU A 133 -1.83 -16.13 -1.45
N ALA A 134 -2.04 -15.44 -2.57
CA ALA A 134 -1.34 -14.19 -2.88
C ALA A 134 -2.12 -12.96 -2.41
N TYR A 135 -1.40 -11.88 -2.09
CA TYR A 135 -1.97 -10.66 -1.53
C TYR A 135 -1.36 -9.39 -2.14
N TRP A 136 -2.07 -8.27 -2.04
CA TRP A 136 -1.53 -6.99 -2.51
C TRP A 136 -0.50 -6.45 -1.52
N HIS A 137 0.76 -6.46 -1.93
CA HIS A 137 1.87 -5.89 -1.17
C HIS A 137 1.87 -4.35 -1.14
N ASN A 138 2.22 -3.75 0.00
CA ASN A 138 2.38 -2.29 0.13
C ASN A 138 3.54 -1.78 -0.71
N ILE A 139 4.69 -2.46 -0.65
CA ILE A 139 5.90 -2.00 -1.34
C ILE A 139 5.69 -1.87 -2.86
N HIS A 140 4.85 -2.73 -3.45
CA HIS A 140 4.50 -2.64 -4.86
C HIS A 140 3.68 -1.40 -5.20
N GLN A 141 2.93 -0.83 -4.25
CA GLN A 141 2.07 0.34 -4.47
C GLN A 141 2.81 1.67 -4.34
N ILE A 142 4.10 1.65 -3.95
CA ILE A 142 4.93 2.84 -3.94
C ILE A 142 4.93 3.48 -5.34
N ARG A 143 4.64 4.77 -5.36
CA ARG A 143 4.49 5.55 -6.60
C ARG A 143 5.79 5.51 -7.40
N MET A 144 5.64 5.42 -8.72
CA MET A 144 6.74 5.37 -9.69
C MET A 144 7.73 4.21 -9.51
N LEU A 145 7.47 3.24 -8.63
CA LEU A 145 8.29 2.03 -8.52
C LEU A 145 7.99 1.13 -9.73
N PRO A 146 8.94 0.92 -10.67
CA PRO A 146 8.66 0.18 -11.91
C PRO A 146 9.03 -1.30 -11.80
N ILE A 147 9.82 -1.67 -10.79
CA ILE A 147 10.36 -3.01 -10.59
C ILE A 147 10.14 -3.44 -9.14
N CYS A 148 10.00 -4.75 -8.94
CA CYS A 148 9.91 -5.37 -7.64
C CYS A 148 11.24 -5.17 -6.90
N PRO A 149 11.19 -4.64 -5.68
CA PRO A 149 12.40 -4.40 -4.89
C PRO A 149 13.09 -5.68 -4.42
N ILE A 150 12.32 -6.75 -4.28
CA ILE A 150 12.74 -8.07 -3.80
C ILE A 150 13.32 -8.87 -4.97
N HIS A 151 12.53 -9.09 -6.03
CA HIS A 151 12.89 -9.97 -7.14
C HIS A 151 13.57 -9.28 -8.32
N LYS A 152 13.68 -7.95 -8.29
CA LYS A 152 14.28 -7.14 -9.36
C LYS A 152 13.66 -7.37 -10.74
N CYS A 153 12.40 -7.79 -10.81
CA CYS A 153 11.65 -7.92 -12.06
C CYS A 153 10.62 -6.80 -12.20
N LYS A 154 10.17 -6.50 -13.42
CA LYS A 154 9.14 -5.50 -13.69
C LYS A 154 7.85 -5.80 -12.92
N LEU A 155 7.26 -4.74 -12.35
CA LEU A 155 5.93 -4.82 -11.74
C LEU A 155 4.87 -4.76 -12.84
N HIS A 156 3.87 -5.63 -12.73
CA HIS A 156 2.71 -5.63 -13.61
C HIS A 156 1.62 -4.73 -13.04
N ASN A 157 0.90 -4.03 -13.92
CA ASN A 157 -0.27 -3.26 -13.53
C ASN A 157 -1.51 -4.14 -13.69
N SER A 158 -2.37 -4.16 -12.67
CA SER A 158 -3.67 -4.82 -12.73
C SER A 158 -4.73 -3.95 -13.38
N GLU A 159 -5.90 -4.50 -13.66
CA GLU A 159 -7.07 -3.73 -14.09
C GLU A 159 -7.67 -2.85 -12.98
N ILE A 160 -7.30 -3.06 -11.72
CA ILE A 160 -7.84 -2.33 -10.57
C ILE A 160 -7.13 -0.98 -10.44
N ARG A 161 -7.92 0.10 -10.38
CA ARG A 161 -7.41 1.46 -10.18
C ARG A 161 -7.51 1.89 -8.72
N TYR A 162 -6.56 2.69 -8.25
CA TYR A 162 -6.56 3.26 -6.89
C TYR A 162 -7.72 4.25 -6.67
N ILE A 163 -8.25 4.85 -7.76
CA ILE A 163 -9.35 5.81 -7.71
C ILE A 163 -10.33 5.51 -8.84
N GLY A 164 -11.58 5.20 -8.47
CA GLY A 164 -12.75 5.22 -9.34
C GLY A 164 -13.28 6.64 -9.46
N TYR A 165 -12.94 7.33 -10.56
CA TYR A 165 -13.72 8.51 -10.96
C TYR A 165 -15.04 8.03 -11.55
N GLY A 166 -16.11 7.97 -10.76
CA GLY A 166 -17.46 7.69 -11.26
C GLY A 166 -18.35 6.90 -10.31
N ARG A 167 -19.65 6.89 -10.61
CA ARG A 167 -20.74 6.23 -9.85
C ARG A 167 -20.71 4.69 -9.90
N VAL A 168 -19.58 4.08 -10.25
CA VAL A 168 -19.45 2.62 -10.22
C VAL A 168 -19.00 2.24 -8.83
N ARG A 169 -19.78 1.39 -8.15
CA ARG A 169 -19.41 0.88 -6.83
C ARG A 169 -18.09 0.14 -6.94
N GLU A 170 -17.09 0.62 -6.22
CA GLU A 170 -15.81 -0.05 -6.16
C GLU A 170 -15.94 -1.37 -5.41
N LYS A 171 -15.24 -2.39 -5.90
CA LYS A 171 -15.27 -3.74 -5.35
C LYS A 171 -13.97 -4.02 -4.59
N LEU A 172 -14.05 -4.90 -3.60
CA LEU A 172 -12.89 -5.57 -3.04
C LEU A 172 -12.48 -6.65 -4.04
N SER A 173 -11.24 -6.59 -4.50
CA SER A 173 -10.71 -7.46 -5.55
C SER A 173 -9.48 -8.19 -5.00
N PRO A 174 -9.67 -9.38 -4.40
CA PRO A 174 -8.56 -10.19 -3.89
C PRO A 174 -7.58 -10.49 -5.03
N LEU A 175 -6.27 -10.40 -4.76
CA LEU A 175 -5.24 -10.63 -5.78
C LEU A 175 -5.37 -12.03 -6.40
N GLU A 176 -5.70 -13.02 -5.57
CA GLU A 176 -5.90 -14.42 -5.98
C GLU A 176 -7.03 -14.61 -7.00
N MET A 177 -7.96 -13.65 -7.13
CA MET A 177 -9.09 -13.71 -8.07
C MET A 177 -8.87 -12.86 -9.32
N MET A 178 -7.71 -12.23 -9.47
CA MET A 178 -7.40 -11.37 -10.61
C MET A 178 -6.95 -12.18 -11.82
N ASN A 179 -7.15 -11.61 -13.02
CA ASN A 179 -6.49 -12.10 -14.22
C ASN A 179 -5.02 -11.61 -14.24
N LEU A 180 -4.10 -12.51 -13.92
CA LEU A 180 -2.68 -12.19 -13.66
C LEU A 180 -1.79 -12.59 -14.83
N ASN A 181 -0.84 -11.71 -15.17
CA ASN A 181 0.27 -12.02 -16.04
C ASN A 181 1.45 -12.56 -15.20
N PHE A 182 1.97 -13.72 -15.56
CA PHE A 182 3.11 -14.37 -14.91
C PHE A 182 4.43 -14.22 -15.67
N ASP A 183 4.46 -13.47 -16.77
CA ASP A 183 5.68 -13.15 -17.51
C ASP A 183 6.67 -12.41 -16.60
N VAL A 184 7.88 -12.92 -16.50
CA VAL A 184 8.94 -12.33 -15.66
C VAL A 184 9.96 -11.64 -16.55
N GLU A 185 9.97 -10.31 -16.50
CA GLU A 185 10.96 -9.46 -17.16
C GLU A 185 11.92 -8.91 -16.10
N TYR A 186 13.12 -9.47 -15.98
CA TYR A 186 14.12 -9.02 -15.02
C TYR A 186 14.74 -7.68 -15.43
N ASN A 187 14.94 -6.79 -14.46
CA ASN A 187 15.65 -5.55 -14.65
C ASN A 187 17.13 -5.82 -14.89
N THR A 188 17.68 -5.20 -15.94
CA THR A 188 19.12 -5.20 -16.22
C THR A 188 19.74 -3.81 -16.06
N ASN A 189 18.93 -2.81 -15.69
CA ASN A 189 19.35 -1.43 -15.56
C ASN A 189 19.71 -1.09 -14.11
N GLU A 190 21.00 -1.03 -13.81
CA GLU A 190 21.53 -0.68 -12.48
C GLU A 190 21.04 0.67 -11.95
N MET A 191 20.71 1.62 -12.83
CA MET A 191 20.16 2.92 -12.43
C MET A 191 18.75 2.76 -11.85
N LEU A 192 17.94 1.85 -12.41
CA LEU A 192 16.61 1.54 -11.86
C LEU A 192 16.72 0.87 -10.50
N ASP A 193 17.70 -0.01 -10.29
CA ASP A 193 17.93 -0.63 -8.98
C ASP A 193 18.24 0.43 -7.91
N LYS A 194 19.12 1.39 -8.22
CA LYS A 194 19.46 2.51 -7.32
C LYS A 194 18.26 3.41 -7.02
N ILE A 195 17.39 3.65 -8.01
CA ILE A 195 16.15 4.42 -7.81
C ILE A 195 15.19 3.68 -6.87
N VAL A 196 15.07 2.37 -7.05
CA VAL A 196 14.23 1.50 -6.23
C VAL A 196 14.76 1.41 -4.81
N GLU A 197 16.05 1.17 -4.62
CA GLU A 197 16.71 1.22 -3.31
C GLU A 197 16.44 2.53 -2.59
N TYR A 198 16.54 3.66 -3.31
CA TYR A 198 16.24 4.96 -2.73
C TYR A 198 14.75 5.12 -2.34
N ALA A 199 13.82 4.60 -3.14
CA ALA A 199 12.39 4.63 -2.82
C ALA A 199 12.04 3.74 -1.62
N ILE A 200 12.65 2.56 -1.52
CA ILE A 200 12.52 1.62 -0.39
C ILE A 200 13.11 2.23 0.88
N ASP A 201 14.36 2.72 0.80
CA ASP A 201 15.06 3.36 1.91
C ASP A 201 14.20 4.48 2.50
N ARG A 202 13.53 5.25 1.65
CA ARG A 202 12.59 6.28 2.08
C ARG A 202 11.38 5.73 2.82
N TYR A 203 10.79 4.66 2.30
CA TYR A 203 9.62 4.03 2.90
C TYR A 203 9.96 3.45 4.28
N TYR A 204 11.04 2.67 4.39
CA TYR A 204 11.41 1.99 5.63
C TYR A 204 12.21 2.83 6.62
N LYS A 205 12.87 3.92 6.21
CA LYS A 205 13.63 4.77 7.15
C LYS A 205 12.75 5.45 8.19
N GLN A 206 11.47 5.69 7.89
CA GLN A 206 10.52 6.17 8.91
C GLN A 206 10.04 5.04 9.81
N ASP A 207 9.81 3.85 9.26
CA ASP A 207 9.48 2.63 10.00
C ASP A 207 10.56 2.30 11.05
N ILE A 208 11.84 2.33 10.64
CA ILE A 208 13.02 2.06 11.50
C ILE A 208 13.20 3.11 12.61
N LYS A 209 12.80 4.38 12.37
CA LYS A 209 12.86 5.44 13.39
C LYS A 209 11.85 5.21 14.51
N ASP A 210 10.68 4.66 14.18
CA ASP A 210 9.66 4.32 15.16
C ASP A 210 10.05 3.07 15.98
N ILE A 211 10.97 2.24 15.47
CA ILE A 211 11.50 1.02 16.12
C ILE A 211 12.81 1.29 16.93
N GLY A 212 13.34 2.52 16.90
CA GLY A 212 14.50 2.91 17.72
C GLY A 212 15.86 2.33 17.28
N ILE A 213 16.00 1.91 16.01
CA ILE A 213 17.25 1.35 15.47
C ILE A 213 18.11 2.47 14.83
N ASP A 214 19.41 2.52 15.16
CA ASP A 214 20.35 3.53 14.65
C ASP A 214 20.74 3.31 13.18
N TYR A 215 19.89 3.83 12.29
CA TYR A 215 20.03 3.85 10.85
C TYR A 215 21.31 4.57 10.32
N LEU A 216 21.99 5.42 11.11
CA LEU A 216 23.20 6.12 10.65
C LEU A 216 24.42 5.19 10.53
N SER A 217 24.46 4.11 11.31
CA SER A 217 25.52 3.10 11.28
C SER A 217 25.52 2.29 9.96
N ILE A 218 24.35 1.96 9.43
CA ILE A 218 24.15 1.18 8.20
C ILE A 218 24.49 2.00 6.94
N ARG A 219 24.42 3.33 7.00
CA ARG A 219 24.44 4.21 5.83
C ARG A 219 25.82 4.72 5.39
N LYS A 220 26.91 4.42 6.10
CA LYS A 220 28.24 5.00 5.78
C LYS A 220 28.83 4.55 4.43
N GLU A 221 28.27 3.56 3.74
CA GLU A 221 28.84 3.02 2.49
C GLU A 221 28.33 3.66 1.18
N ASN A 222 27.22 4.42 1.15
CA ASN A 222 26.53 4.77 -0.13
C ASN A 222 26.34 6.29 -0.41
N TRP A 223 27.32 7.13 -0.08
CA TRP A 223 27.17 8.59 -0.11
C TRP A 223 27.14 9.27 -1.51
N GLY A 224 27.50 8.58 -2.59
CA GLY A 224 27.75 9.20 -3.90
C GLY A 224 26.53 9.49 -4.81
N LEU A 225 25.33 9.00 -4.50
CA LEU A 225 24.20 8.93 -5.47
C LEU A 225 23.08 9.98 -5.28
N ARG A 226 23.14 10.78 -4.20
CA ARG A 226 22.02 11.64 -3.79
C ARG A 226 21.76 12.86 -4.68
N SER A 227 22.78 13.45 -5.28
CA SER A 227 22.67 14.68 -6.07
C SER A 227 21.98 14.46 -7.42
N ASN A 228 22.28 13.34 -8.10
CA ASN A 228 21.71 13.02 -9.42
C ASN A 228 20.25 12.54 -9.34
N ILE A 229 19.86 11.85 -8.27
CA ILE A 229 18.47 11.38 -8.09
C ILE A 229 17.54 12.55 -7.74
N ILE A 230 17.99 13.49 -6.90
CA ILE A 230 17.20 14.69 -6.58
C ILE A 230 17.01 15.57 -7.83
N SER A 231 18.00 15.68 -8.72
CA SER A 231 17.86 16.44 -9.97
C SER A 231 16.88 15.77 -10.95
N PHE A 232 16.89 14.44 -11.04
CA PHE A 232 15.91 13.66 -11.80
C PHE A 232 14.49 13.92 -11.29
N TYR A 233 14.24 13.79 -9.98
CA TYR A 233 12.91 14.07 -9.43
C TYR A 233 12.50 15.55 -9.56
N LYS A 234 13.42 16.52 -9.42
CA LYS A 234 13.10 17.94 -9.61
C LYS A 234 12.69 18.28 -11.05
N ARG A 235 13.32 17.66 -12.06
CA ARG A 235 13.05 17.93 -13.49
C ARG A 235 11.65 17.50 -13.94
N TYR A 236 11.02 16.54 -13.26
CA TYR A 236 9.70 16.02 -13.64
C TYR A 236 8.57 16.46 -12.69
N TRP A 237 8.88 17.17 -11.60
CA TRP A 237 7.93 17.40 -10.50
C TRP A 237 7.93 18.80 -9.88
N TYR A 238 8.73 19.74 -10.40
CA TYR A 238 8.49 21.18 -10.23
C TYR A 238 8.14 21.80 -11.58
#